data_AF-T1EW86-F1
#
_entry.id   AF-T1EW86-F1
#
_cell.length_a   1.000
_cell.length_b   1.000
_cell.length_c   1.000
_cell.angle_alpha   90.00
_cell.angle_beta   90.00
_cell.angle_gamma   90.00
#
_symmetry.space_group_name_H-M   'P 1'
#
loop_
_entity.id
_entity.type
_entity.pdbx_description
1 polymer ?
#
loop_
_entity_poly.entity_id
_entity_poly.type
_entity_poly.pdbx_seq_one_letter_code
_entity_poly.pdbx_strand_id
1 'polypeptide(L)'
;MFSGTSKPTEQISNVHFNWLTSLSYDPVTNSLYFSDHLARASDDEKNGVIGLIHLETLTNHNIYIFNNLENISSISVDYINRNIYWIENEDSIWIGNLNNGKKIKLISLNNSKSAIKMKKYKMALTSLVVDPVKRRMFYSQCNMDPFSPSQNGLISCDLSGMNCLNSLESFQVYLNKRYCISRIAINTNNEKMSFIEDVSGKIFSGKIESSTYENNKYSNDDNDDKMMPAGGDVNKIWTGIIRHVRGYKEDLRAHAISYMRNQLTWINEDHKLYYMPDDFSVKNISLENGTKYFTMVTADGLNKDNIKSICTSTKPLCSDICVINLMGRRSCLCPQGFLLRYDYLCIKDDSPCFYRHNGQLTPVCSDICKISNENHFECTCRSGRKLLEDKRSCTADVHAPIVYLGSKKTLTRLMDNRAEICEELEFNWLTSLSFDPITFSVFFSDRLENDNSNKNKLIHYEINDYNINNDNNGNELSYADEHGNDVIGLIHMETLTK
;
A
#
# COMPACT_ATOMS: atom_id res chain seq x y z
N MET A 1 -30.69 28.76 -18.85
CA MET A 1 -31.55 27.64 -19.30
C MET A 1 -30.63 26.50 -19.71
N PHE A 2 -30.41 25.53 -18.82
CA PHE A 2 -29.80 24.24 -19.18
C PHE A 2 -30.94 23.22 -19.22
N SER A 3 -31.40 22.83 -20.42
CA SER A 3 -32.33 21.71 -20.55
C SER A 3 -31.52 20.41 -20.44
N GLY A 4 -31.37 19.93 -19.20
CA GLY A 4 -30.75 18.64 -18.93
C GLY A 4 -31.70 17.52 -19.34
N THR A 5 -31.39 16.84 -20.43
CA THR A 5 -31.92 15.50 -20.71
C THR A 5 -31.38 14.57 -19.62
N SER A 6 -32.24 14.14 -18.69
CA SER A 6 -31.90 13.14 -17.67
C SER A 6 -31.52 11.84 -18.37
N LYS A 7 -30.22 11.50 -18.36
CA LYS A 7 -29.80 10.14 -18.72
C LYS A 7 -30.47 9.15 -17.76
N PRO A 8 -30.94 7.99 -18.25
CA PRO A 8 -31.55 6.99 -17.38
C PRO A 8 -30.56 6.57 -16.30
N THR A 9 -31.06 6.52 -15.07
CA THR A 9 -30.36 5.96 -13.91
C THR A 9 -30.08 4.50 -14.22
N GLU A 10 -28.85 4.15 -14.57
CA GLU A 10 -28.44 2.75 -14.72
C GLU A 10 -28.46 2.12 -13.32
N GLN A 11 -29.47 1.29 -13.07
CA GLN A 11 -29.56 0.49 -11.87
C GLN A 11 -28.54 -0.66 -12.00
N ILE A 12 -27.45 -0.56 -11.24
CA ILE A 12 -26.42 -1.60 -11.16
C ILE A 12 -27.04 -2.87 -10.57
N SER A 13 -26.60 -4.04 -11.06
CA SER A 13 -26.98 -5.39 -10.63
C SER A 13 -27.06 -5.54 -9.10
N ASN A 14 -27.96 -6.43 -8.64
CA ASN A 14 -28.21 -6.70 -7.21
C ASN A 14 -26.99 -7.35 -6.52
N VAL A 15 -26.00 -6.55 -6.14
CA VAL A 15 -24.98 -6.98 -5.17
C VAL A 15 -25.62 -6.97 -3.79
N HIS A 16 -25.74 -8.15 -3.19
CA HIS A 16 -26.29 -8.29 -1.84
C HIS A 16 -25.18 -8.09 -0.81
N PHE A 17 -25.32 -7.03 -0.01
CA PHE A 17 -24.54 -6.81 1.21
C PHE A 17 -25.37 -7.23 2.41
N ASN A 18 -24.74 -7.81 3.43
CA ASN A 18 -25.42 -8.13 4.68
C ASN A 18 -25.52 -6.89 5.57
N TRP A 19 -24.36 -6.28 5.84
CA TRP A 19 -24.18 -5.08 6.61
C TRP A 19 -22.93 -4.34 6.11
N LEU A 20 -23.14 -3.54 5.06
CA LEU A 20 -22.11 -2.66 4.53
C LEU A 20 -21.71 -1.60 5.57
N THR A 21 -20.46 -1.60 6.01
CA THR A 21 -19.98 -0.65 7.03
C THR A 21 -19.21 0.53 6.45
N SER A 22 -18.40 0.30 5.41
CA SER A 22 -17.57 1.35 4.81
C SER A 22 -17.31 1.06 3.33
N LEU A 23 -17.06 2.13 2.58
CA LEU A 23 -16.67 2.09 1.17
C LEU A 23 -15.41 2.93 0.92
N SER A 24 -14.64 2.55 -0.09
CA SER A 24 -13.55 3.36 -0.63
C SER A 24 -13.39 3.08 -2.13
N TYR A 25 -12.87 4.04 -2.88
CA TYR A 25 -12.78 3.96 -4.34
C TYR A 25 -11.33 3.99 -4.81
N ASP A 26 -11.04 3.14 -5.78
CA ASP A 26 -9.78 3.10 -6.51
C ASP A 26 -9.97 3.65 -7.93
N PRO A 27 -9.53 4.90 -8.18
CA PRO A 27 -9.64 5.53 -9.49
C PRO A 27 -8.75 4.90 -10.57
N VAL A 28 -7.72 4.14 -10.18
CA VAL A 28 -6.78 3.55 -11.14
C VAL A 28 -7.42 2.35 -11.83
N THR A 29 -7.98 1.44 -11.03
CA THR A 29 -8.64 0.22 -11.50
C THR A 29 -10.15 0.38 -11.64
N ASN A 30 -10.68 1.59 -11.43
CA ASN A 30 -12.12 1.86 -11.46
C ASN A 30 -12.91 0.85 -10.60
N SER A 31 -12.45 0.63 -9.37
CA SER A 31 -12.98 -0.41 -8.49
C SER A 31 -13.45 0.15 -7.16
N LEU A 32 -14.52 -0.41 -6.63
CA LEU A 32 -15.10 -0.09 -5.34
C LEU A 32 -14.68 -1.15 -4.31
N TYR A 33 -14.03 -0.70 -3.24
CA TYR A 33 -13.70 -1.51 -2.09
C TYR A 33 -14.77 -1.32 -1.02
N PHE A 34 -15.15 -2.40 -0.36
CA PHE A 34 -16.19 -2.39 0.65
C PHE A 34 -15.82 -3.26 1.84
N SER A 35 -16.34 -2.91 3.02
CA SER A 35 -16.33 -3.77 4.20
C SER A 35 -17.75 -4.20 4.55
N ASP A 36 -17.92 -5.49 4.83
CA ASP A 36 -19.21 -6.10 5.14
C ASP A 36 -19.09 -7.01 6.37
N HIS A 37 -20.16 -7.10 7.16
CA HIS A 37 -20.31 -8.08 8.24
C HIS A 37 -21.28 -9.18 7.84
N LEU A 38 -20.80 -10.42 7.74
CA LEU A 38 -21.66 -11.56 7.45
C LEU A 38 -22.61 -11.83 8.62
N ALA A 39 -23.90 -11.55 8.42
CA ALA A 39 -24.94 -11.47 9.45
C ALA A 39 -25.37 -12.81 10.10
N ARG A 40 -24.51 -13.84 10.16
CA ARG A 40 -24.96 -15.21 10.45
C ARG A 40 -24.11 -16.12 11.30
N ALA A 41 -22.99 -15.68 11.88
CA ALA A 41 -22.39 -16.51 12.91
C ALA A 41 -22.84 -16.06 14.30
N SER A 42 -22.95 -17.04 15.19
CA SER A 42 -23.03 -16.86 16.64
C SER A 42 -22.02 -15.82 17.12
N ASP A 43 -22.31 -15.18 18.27
CA ASP A 43 -21.59 -14.04 18.87
C ASP A 43 -20.05 -14.16 19.01
N ASP A 44 -19.45 -15.30 18.67
CA ASP A 44 -18.01 -15.59 18.83
C ASP A 44 -17.20 -15.70 17.51
N GLU A 45 -17.80 -15.59 16.31
CA GLU A 45 -17.05 -15.82 15.05
C GLU A 45 -16.68 -14.52 14.29
N LYS A 46 -15.39 -14.43 13.92
CA LYS A 46 -14.81 -13.35 13.11
C LYS A 46 -15.38 -13.39 11.69
N ASN A 47 -16.31 -12.49 11.40
CA ASN A 47 -17.10 -12.53 10.16
C ASN A 47 -16.98 -11.29 9.27
N GLY A 48 -16.09 -10.37 9.61
CA GLY A 48 -15.79 -9.21 8.77
C GLY A 48 -15.07 -9.63 7.50
N VAL A 49 -15.47 -9.05 6.38
CA VAL A 49 -14.80 -9.21 5.09
C VAL A 49 -14.52 -7.85 4.48
N ILE A 50 -13.44 -7.76 3.71
CA ILE A 50 -13.18 -6.67 2.78
C ILE A 50 -13.22 -7.23 1.37
N GLY A 51 -14.14 -6.71 0.56
CA GLY A 51 -14.34 -7.11 -0.82
C GLY A 51 -14.08 -6.01 -1.83
N LEU A 52 -14.12 -6.41 -3.10
CA LEU A 52 -13.90 -5.57 -4.28
C LEU A 52 -15.00 -5.79 -5.33
N ILE A 53 -15.44 -4.71 -5.95
CA ILE A 53 -16.34 -4.68 -7.11
C ILE A 53 -15.67 -3.86 -8.21
N HIS A 54 -15.48 -4.45 -9.38
CA HIS A 54 -14.98 -3.70 -10.55
C HIS A 54 -16.16 -3.02 -11.26
N LEU A 55 -16.12 -1.68 -11.38
CA LEU A 55 -17.28 -0.93 -11.87
C LEU A 55 -17.51 -1.09 -13.38
N GLU A 56 -16.49 -1.47 -14.15
CA GLU A 56 -16.65 -1.66 -15.60
C GLU A 56 -17.30 -3.00 -15.95
N THR A 57 -16.97 -4.06 -15.21
CA THR A 57 -17.48 -5.39 -15.50
C THR A 57 -18.82 -5.62 -14.81
N LEU A 58 -19.06 -4.92 -13.68
CA LEU A 58 -20.22 -5.12 -12.80
C LEU A 58 -20.50 -6.60 -12.52
N THR A 59 -19.48 -7.44 -12.65
CA THR A 59 -19.61 -8.87 -12.56
C THR A 59 -19.95 -9.20 -11.11
N ASN A 60 -20.98 -10.03 -10.90
CA ASN A 60 -21.46 -10.50 -9.59
C ASN A 60 -20.41 -11.26 -8.75
N HIS A 61 -19.14 -11.26 -9.16
CA HIS A 61 -18.05 -11.83 -8.41
C HIS A 61 -17.55 -10.78 -7.41
N ASN A 62 -18.18 -10.77 -6.23
CA ASN A 62 -17.57 -10.19 -5.05
C ASN A 62 -16.25 -10.95 -4.80
N ILE A 63 -15.13 -10.31 -5.08
CA ILE A 63 -13.81 -10.87 -4.75
C ILE A 63 -13.51 -10.41 -3.33
N TYR A 64 -13.57 -11.33 -2.38
CA TYR A 64 -13.13 -11.06 -1.02
C TYR A 64 -11.60 -11.09 -0.97
N ILE A 65 -11.00 -9.97 -0.57
CA ILE A 65 -9.55 -9.80 -0.48
C ILE A 65 -9.07 -10.21 0.92
N PHE A 66 -9.82 -9.83 1.94
CA PHE A 66 -9.53 -10.15 3.33
C PHE A 66 -10.77 -10.74 3.99
N ASN A 67 -10.60 -11.86 4.69
CA ASN A 67 -11.65 -12.58 5.41
C ASN A 67 -11.28 -12.71 6.90
N ASN A 68 -12.25 -13.16 7.71
CA ASN A 68 -12.09 -13.43 9.13
C ASN A 68 -11.60 -12.22 9.93
N LEU A 69 -12.11 -11.03 9.58
CA LEU A 69 -11.80 -9.77 10.25
C LEU A 69 -12.80 -9.51 11.38
N GLU A 70 -12.38 -8.73 12.38
CA GLU A 70 -13.23 -8.39 13.53
C GLU A 70 -13.67 -6.93 13.50
N ASN A 71 -14.98 -6.69 13.58
CA ASN A 71 -15.62 -5.37 13.71
C ASN A 71 -14.94 -4.24 12.89
N ILE A 72 -15.13 -4.25 11.57
CA ILE A 72 -14.51 -3.27 10.66
C ILE A 72 -15.37 -2.02 10.62
N SER A 73 -14.85 -0.90 11.13
CA SER A 73 -15.62 0.36 11.19
C SER A 73 -15.34 1.32 10.03
N SER A 74 -14.15 1.25 9.42
CA SER A 74 -13.73 2.19 8.36
C SER A 74 -12.64 1.58 7.50
N ILE A 75 -12.69 1.84 6.18
CA ILE A 75 -11.65 1.48 5.21
C ILE A 75 -11.22 2.70 4.39
N SER A 76 -9.97 2.72 3.93
CA SER A 76 -9.45 3.72 2.99
C SER A 76 -8.38 3.12 2.09
N VAL A 77 -8.46 3.39 0.78
CA VAL A 77 -7.56 2.84 -0.25
C VAL A 77 -6.41 3.80 -0.56
N ASP A 78 -5.20 3.26 -0.61
CA ASP A 78 -4.02 3.88 -1.22
C ASP A 78 -3.85 3.30 -2.62
N TYR A 79 -4.50 3.96 -3.59
CA TYR A 79 -4.50 3.53 -4.99
C TYR A 79 -3.12 3.69 -5.66
N ILE A 80 -2.20 4.47 -5.06
CA ILE A 80 -0.84 4.70 -5.59
C ILE A 80 0.05 3.50 -5.23
N ASN A 81 0.05 3.09 -3.97
CA ASN A 81 0.91 1.99 -3.49
C ASN A 81 0.20 0.63 -3.47
N ARG A 82 -1.04 0.58 -3.96
CA ARG A 82 -1.87 -0.64 -3.99
C ARG A 82 -2.05 -1.26 -2.60
N ASN A 83 -2.31 -0.41 -1.61
CA ASN A 83 -2.61 -0.84 -0.25
C ASN A 83 -4.04 -0.44 0.15
N ILE A 84 -4.58 -1.12 1.14
CA ILE A 84 -5.82 -0.73 1.82
C ILE A 84 -5.56 -0.65 3.31
N TYR A 85 -6.14 0.37 3.94
CA TYR A 85 -6.06 0.60 5.37
C TYR A 85 -7.44 0.44 5.98
N TRP A 86 -7.54 -0.10 7.18
CA TRP A 86 -8.80 -0.20 7.90
C TRP A 86 -8.63 -0.13 9.40
N ILE A 87 -9.75 0.16 10.09
CA ILE A 87 -9.86 0.05 11.53
C ILE A 87 -10.50 -1.30 11.86
N GLU A 88 -9.85 -2.07 12.74
CA GLU A 88 -10.33 -3.36 13.26
C GLU A 88 -10.52 -3.24 14.78
N ASN A 89 -11.62 -3.78 15.31
CA ASN A 89 -11.97 -3.76 16.74
C ASN A 89 -12.03 -2.38 17.42
N GLU A 90 -12.16 -1.31 16.65
CA GLU A 90 -12.10 0.08 17.15
C GLU A 90 -10.78 0.42 17.88
N ASP A 91 -9.75 -0.43 17.89
CA ASP A 91 -8.54 -0.21 18.70
C ASP A 91 -7.25 -0.30 17.90
N SER A 92 -7.33 -0.77 16.65
CA SER A 92 -6.17 -0.96 15.80
C SER A 92 -6.41 -0.52 14.36
N ILE A 93 -5.37 0.07 13.77
CA ILE A 93 -5.31 0.39 12.35
C ILE A 93 -4.42 -0.65 11.70
N TRP A 94 -4.94 -1.26 10.65
CA TRP A 94 -4.25 -2.25 9.84
C TRP A 94 -4.02 -1.73 8.43
N ILE A 95 -3.02 -2.28 7.79
CA ILE A 95 -2.72 -2.11 6.37
C ILE A 95 -2.63 -3.48 5.72
N GLY A 96 -3.13 -3.59 4.51
CA GLY A 96 -3.05 -4.80 3.70
C GLY A 96 -2.68 -4.47 2.27
N ASN A 97 -1.89 -5.33 1.66
CA ASN A 97 -1.54 -5.18 0.25
C ASN A 97 -2.63 -5.80 -0.63
N LEU A 98 -3.07 -5.04 -1.64
CA LEU A 98 -4.17 -5.43 -2.52
C LEU A 98 -3.82 -6.59 -3.46
N ASN A 99 -2.53 -6.85 -3.70
CA ASN A 99 -2.08 -7.85 -4.67
C ASN A 99 -1.83 -9.22 -4.03
N ASN A 100 -1.31 -9.25 -2.80
CA ASN A 100 -0.87 -10.50 -2.15
C ASN A 100 -1.68 -10.89 -0.90
N GLY A 101 -2.64 -10.06 -0.46
CA GLY A 101 -3.50 -10.36 0.69
C GLY A 101 -2.79 -10.39 2.04
N LYS A 102 -1.53 -9.98 2.13
CA LYS A 102 -0.81 -9.86 3.40
C LYS A 102 -1.27 -8.62 4.16
N LYS A 103 -1.34 -8.71 5.49
CA LYS A 103 -1.73 -7.60 6.38
C LYS A 103 -0.80 -7.39 7.56
N ILE A 104 -0.70 -6.14 8.01
CA ILE A 104 0.15 -5.68 9.11
C ILE A 104 -0.67 -4.76 10.01
N LYS A 105 -0.53 -4.92 11.33
CA LYS A 105 -1.08 -3.97 12.31
C LYS A 105 -0.13 -2.77 12.42
N LEU A 106 -0.59 -1.59 12.01
CA LEU A 106 0.21 -0.35 12.05
C LEU A 106 0.13 0.33 13.41
N ILE A 107 -1.08 0.55 13.91
CA ILE A 107 -1.34 1.32 15.13
C ILE A 107 -2.20 0.46 16.06
N SER A 108 -1.90 0.48 17.36
CA SER A 108 -2.67 -0.19 18.40
C SER A 108 -2.77 0.74 19.60
N LEU A 109 -4.01 1.09 20.01
CA LEU A 109 -4.25 1.92 21.18
C LEU A 109 -3.86 1.19 22.49
N ASN A 110 -3.88 -0.15 22.48
CA ASN A 110 -3.72 -0.98 23.68
C ASN A 110 -2.26 -1.41 23.98
N ASN A 111 -1.29 -1.04 23.15
CA ASN A 111 0.09 -1.55 23.28
C ASN A 111 0.97 -0.84 24.31
N SER A 112 0.51 0.21 24.99
CA SER A 112 1.33 0.89 25.99
C SER A 112 1.35 0.09 27.30
N LYS A 113 2.52 -0.31 27.80
CA LYS A 113 2.68 -0.97 29.12
C LYS A 113 2.11 -0.14 30.29
N SER A 114 1.86 1.15 30.05
CA SER A 114 1.13 2.09 30.91
C SER A 114 -0.38 1.82 31.03
N ALA A 115 -0.96 0.94 30.19
CA ALA A 115 -2.38 0.57 30.21
C ALA A 115 -2.84 -0.06 31.55
N ILE A 116 -1.92 -0.62 32.34
CA ILE A 116 -2.24 -1.20 33.66
C ILE A 116 -2.79 -0.14 34.63
N LYS A 117 -2.42 1.14 34.48
CA LYS A 117 -3.00 2.26 35.27
C LYS A 117 -4.14 3.00 34.55
N MET A 118 -4.31 2.80 33.24
CA MET A 118 -5.32 3.48 32.42
C MET A 118 -6.56 2.62 32.10
N LYS A 119 -6.79 1.51 32.82
CA LYS A 119 -8.02 0.68 32.74
C LYS A 119 -9.35 1.46 32.84
N LYS A 120 -9.33 2.75 33.17
CA LYS A 120 -10.51 3.58 33.33
C LYS A 120 -11.08 4.15 32.01
N TYR A 121 -10.29 4.25 30.93
CA TYR A 121 -10.75 4.90 29.69
C TYR A 121 -10.67 3.96 28.50
N LYS A 122 -11.84 3.65 27.91
CA LYS A 122 -11.94 2.91 26.66
C LYS A 122 -11.82 3.90 25.50
N MET A 123 -10.66 3.93 24.86
CA MET A 123 -10.43 4.71 23.65
C MET A 123 -10.83 3.88 22.42
N ALA A 124 -11.47 4.52 21.45
CA ALA A 124 -11.95 3.92 20.21
C ALA A 124 -11.47 4.74 18.99
N LEU A 125 -11.17 4.05 17.90
CA LEU A 125 -10.88 4.60 16.58
C LEU A 125 -12.17 4.55 15.76
N THR A 126 -12.59 5.68 15.19
CA THR A 126 -13.94 5.81 14.61
C THR A 126 -13.96 6.06 13.11
N SER A 127 -12.96 6.74 12.56
CA SER A 127 -12.88 7.09 11.14
C SER A 127 -11.43 7.10 10.67
N LEU A 128 -11.22 6.72 9.43
CA LEU A 128 -9.92 6.70 8.76
C LEU A 128 -10.05 7.25 7.34
N VAL A 129 -9.07 8.05 6.92
CA VAL A 129 -8.93 8.50 5.53
C VAL A 129 -7.46 8.59 5.17
N VAL A 130 -7.13 8.22 3.93
CA VAL A 130 -5.77 8.20 3.40
C VAL A 130 -5.69 9.16 2.21
N ASP A 131 -4.70 10.05 2.24
CA ASP A 131 -4.25 10.80 1.07
C ASP A 131 -2.92 10.21 0.59
N PRO A 132 -2.93 9.35 -0.45
CA PRO A 132 -1.72 8.71 -0.93
C PRO A 132 -0.79 9.67 -1.68
N VAL A 133 -1.32 10.77 -2.25
CA VAL A 133 -0.52 11.79 -2.95
C VAL A 133 0.30 12.59 -1.95
N LYS A 134 -0.33 12.99 -0.84
CA LYS A 134 0.31 13.72 0.26
C LYS A 134 0.97 12.82 1.30
N ARG A 135 0.89 11.50 1.09
CA ARG A 135 1.53 10.45 1.89
C ARG A 135 1.18 10.54 3.36
N ARG A 136 -0.09 10.80 3.64
CA ARG A 136 -0.60 10.93 5.00
C ARG A 136 -1.92 10.20 5.16
N MET A 137 -2.11 9.69 6.37
CA MET A 137 -3.40 9.23 6.82
C MET A 137 -3.88 10.07 8.01
N PHE A 138 -5.18 10.19 8.12
CA PHE A 138 -5.84 10.85 9.23
C PHE A 138 -6.85 9.90 9.84
N TYR A 139 -6.89 9.86 11.16
CA TYR A 139 -7.88 9.07 11.89
C TYR A 139 -8.37 9.79 13.13
N SER A 140 -9.60 9.51 13.51
CA SER A 140 -10.20 10.03 14.73
C SER A 140 -10.08 9.03 15.87
N GLN A 141 -9.69 9.54 17.03
CA GLN A 141 -9.64 8.82 18.29
C GLN A 141 -10.69 9.43 19.23
N CYS A 142 -11.56 8.59 19.79
CA CYS A 142 -12.60 9.00 20.71
C CYS A 142 -12.48 8.30 22.06
N ASN A 143 -12.70 9.04 23.14
CA ASN A 143 -12.92 8.47 24.46
C ASN A 143 -14.40 8.12 24.62
N MET A 144 -14.69 6.84 24.84
CA MET A 144 -16.05 6.35 25.02
C MET A 144 -16.62 6.63 26.42
N ASP A 145 -15.82 7.17 27.35
CA ASP A 145 -16.29 7.59 28.68
C ASP A 145 -16.93 9.00 28.61
N PRO A 146 -18.27 9.13 28.76
CA PRO A 146 -18.96 10.41 28.68
C PRO A 146 -18.64 11.37 29.84
N PHE A 147 -18.05 10.87 30.93
CA PHE A 147 -17.75 11.65 32.14
C PHE A 147 -16.30 12.12 32.21
N SER A 148 -15.44 11.64 31.31
CA SER A 148 -14.05 12.07 31.26
C SER A 148 -13.92 13.32 30.40
N PRO A 149 -13.18 14.36 30.83
CA PRO A 149 -12.81 15.47 29.95
C PRO A 149 -11.88 14.96 28.83
N SER A 150 -12.53 14.42 27.79
CA SER A 150 -12.14 14.19 26.40
C SER A 150 -10.67 14.27 26.04
N GLN A 151 -10.12 13.09 25.73
CA GLN A 151 -8.93 12.93 24.90
C GLN A 151 -9.34 12.64 23.45
N ASN A 152 -10.38 13.32 22.96
CA ASN A 152 -10.80 13.16 21.57
C ASN A 152 -9.78 13.86 20.67
N GLY A 153 -9.26 13.13 19.70
CA GLY A 153 -8.16 13.57 18.85
C GLY A 153 -8.46 13.31 17.39
N LEU A 154 -8.01 14.21 16.53
CA LEU A 154 -7.86 13.94 15.11
C LEU A 154 -6.38 13.79 14.87
N ILE A 155 -5.90 12.57 14.65
CA ILE A 155 -4.48 12.27 14.54
C ILE A 155 -4.11 12.18 13.06
N SER A 156 -2.99 12.80 12.70
CA SER A 156 -2.38 12.67 11.38
C SER A 156 -1.07 11.92 11.53
N CYS A 157 -0.86 10.91 10.70
CA CYS A 157 0.41 10.17 10.61
C CYS A 157 0.84 10.08 9.15
N ASP A 158 2.08 9.66 8.93
CA ASP A 158 2.48 9.18 7.61
C ASP A 158 1.86 7.81 7.30
N LEU A 159 1.99 7.36 6.04
CA LEU A 159 1.43 6.09 5.57
C LEU A 159 2.04 4.84 6.22
N SER A 160 3.15 4.96 6.96
CA SER A 160 3.74 3.88 7.75
C SER A 160 3.22 3.83 9.19
N GLY A 161 2.32 4.74 9.59
CA GLY A 161 1.89 4.87 10.98
C GLY A 161 2.93 5.52 11.90
N MET A 162 3.96 6.14 11.32
CA MET A 162 4.97 6.89 12.05
C MET A 162 4.68 8.39 11.97
N ASN A 163 5.46 9.18 12.72
CA ASN A 163 5.39 10.65 12.72
C ASN A 163 3.98 11.18 13.02
N CYS A 164 3.29 10.53 13.95
CA CYS A 164 1.94 10.88 14.34
C CYS A 164 1.89 12.17 15.16
N LEU A 165 0.91 13.03 14.88
CA LEU A 165 0.65 14.26 15.63
C LEU A 165 -0.84 14.55 15.73
N ASN A 166 -1.23 15.31 16.76
CA ASN A 166 -2.60 15.80 16.87
C ASN A 166 -2.80 16.95 15.86
N SER A 167 -3.76 16.77 14.97
CA SER A 167 -4.06 17.65 13.85
C SER A 167 -4.80 18.92 14.28
N LEU A 168 -5.40 18.93 15.47
CA LEU A 168 -6.13 20.08 16.00
C LEU A 168 -5.25 20.88 16.96
N GLU A 169 -5.11 22.18 16.70
CA GLU A 169 -4.40 23.11 17.58
C GLU A 169 -5.10 23.24 18.94
N SER A 170 -4.35 23.55 20.01
CA SER A 170 -4.83 23.59 21.40
C SER A 170 -6.10 24.44 21.63
N PHE A 171 -6.27 25.53 20.87
CA PHE A 171 -7.47 26.38 20.95
C PHE A 171 -8.69 25.73 20.27
N GLN A 172 -8.48 24.95 19.20
CA GLN A 172 -9.53 24.22 18.51
C GLN A 172 -9.94 22.94 19.27
N VAL A 173 -9.07 22.43 20.14
CA VAL A 173 -9.38 21.29 21.03
C VAL A 173 -10.66 21.55 21.84
N TYR A 174 -10.94 22.81 22.24
CA TYR A 174 -12.18 23.13 22.95
C TYR A 174 -13.46 22.81 22.18
N LEU A 175 -13.43 22.88 20.84
CA LEU A 175 -14.57 22.51 20.01
C LEU A 175 -14.81 21.00 20.03
N ASN A 176 -13.77 20.20 20.22
CA ASN A 176 -13.81 18.74 20.16
C ASN A 176 -13.84 18.07 21.56
N LYS A 177 -13.97 18.84 22.64
CA LYS A 177 -13.86 18.33 24.00
C LYS A 177 -15.09 17.55 24.50
N ARG A 178 -16.13 17.34 23.70
CA ARG A 178 -17.33 16.66 24.21
C ARG A 178 -17.73 15.43 23.42
N TYR A 179 -17.39 15.37 22.14
CA TYR A 179 -18.02 14.42 21.24
C TYR A 179 -16.98 13.81 20.30
N CYS A 180 -17.25 12.61 19.82
CA CYS A 180 -16.36 11.91 18.91
C CYS A 180 -16.32 12.62 17.56
N ILE A 181 -15.12 12.75 16.99
CA ILE A 181 -14.99 13.01 15.56
C ILE A 181 -15.31 11.72 14.82
N SER A 182 -16.08 11.82 13.75
CA SER A 182 -16.33 10.75 12.81
C SER A 182 -16.35 11.29 11.39
N ARG A 183 -16.43 10.36 10.43
CA ARG A 183 -16.66 10.62 9.00
C ARG A 183 -15.76 11.75 8.49
N ILE A 184 -14.51 11.42 8.24
CA ILE A 184 -13.52 12.38 7.77
C ILE A 184 -13.54 12.42 6.24
N ALA A 185 -13.57 13.63 5.67
CA ALA A 185 -13.44 13.86 4.24
C ALA A 185 -12.31 14.85 3.95
N ILE A 186 -11.55 14.58 2.89
CA ILE A 186 -10.40 15.40 2.48
C ILE A 186 -10.61 15.88 1.05
N ASN A 187 -10.38 17.16 0.82
CA ASN A 187 -10.24 17.77 -0.49
C ASN A 187 -8.76 18.04 -0.74
N THR A 188 -8.15 17.16 -1.53
CA THR A 188 -6.71 17.20 -1.84
C THR A 188 -6.33 18.42 -2.68
N ASN A 189 -7.22 18.88 -3.57
CA ASN A 189 -6.99 20.03 -4.46
C ASN A 189 -6.95 21.35 -3.67
N ASN A 190 -7.85 21.52 -2.72
CA ASN A 190 -7.99 22.76 -1.96
C ASN A 190 -7.31 22.74 -0.58
N GLU A 191 -6.60 21.65 -0.26
CA GLU A 191 -6.00 21.41 1.06
C GLU A 191 -7.04 21.61 2.19
N LYS A 192 -8.29 21.14 1.99
CA LYS A 192 -9.35 21.28 2.99
C LYS A 192 -9.69 19.92 3.59
N MET A 193 -10.01 19.93 4.88
CA MET A 193 -10.48 18.77 5.60
C MET A 193 -11.81 19.10 6.25
N SER A 194 -12.74 18.17 6.18
CA SER A 194 -14.00 18.25 6.91
C SER A 194 -14.23 16.99 7.71
N PHE A 195 -14.96 17.12 8.81
CA PHE A 195 -15.35 16.00 9.66
C PHE A 195 -16.67 16.28 10.37
N ILE A 196 -17.33 15.22 10.81
CA ILE A 196 -18.58 15.27 11.56
C ILE A 196 -18.28 15.05 13.04
N GLU A 197 -19.02 15.73 13.90
CA GLU A 197 -19.06 15.44 15.32
C GLU A 197 -20.29 14.58 15.65
N ASP A 198 -20.09 13.31 16.03
CA ASP A 198 -21.13 12.27 16.05
C ASP A 198 -22.42 12.65 16.78
N VAL A 199 -22.30 13.23 17.98
CA VAL A 199 -23.45 13.50 18.84
C VAL A 199 -24.18 14.77 18.43
N SER A 200 -23.45 15.76 17.91
CA SER A 200 -24.06 17.04 17.54
C SER A 200 -24.51 17.07 16.08
N GLY A 201 -24.01 16.16 15.24
CA GLY A 201 -24.17 16.17 13.79
C GLY A 201 -23.43 17.31 13.09
N LYS A 202 -22.77 18.21 13.84
CA LYS A 202 -22.16 19.41 13.28
C LYS A 202 -20.99 19.03 12.38
N ILE A 203 -20.95 19.70 11.24
CA ILE A 203 -19.84 19.58 10.30
C ILE A 203 -18.82 20.66 10.65
N PHE A 204 -17.56 20.25 10.76
CA PHE A 204 -16.42 21.15 10.89
C PHE A 204 -15.59 21.07 9.63
N SER A 205 -15.02 22.21 9.21
CA SER A 205 -14.12 22.27 8.07
C SER A 205 -12.97 23.24 8.33
N GLY A 206 -11.76 22.85 7.95
CA GLY A 206 -10.55 23.67 8.10
C GLY A 206 -9.56 23.42 6.96
N LYS A 207 -8.54 24.29 6.88
CA LYS A 207 -7.46 24.17 5.91
C LYS A 207 -6.32 23.36 6.51
N ILE A 208 -5.85 22.34 5.79
CA ILE A 208 -4.66 21.57 6.13
C ILE A 208 -3.44 22.44 5.83
N GLU A 209 -2.60 22.66 6.84
CA GLU A 209 -1.36 23.41 6.69
C GLU A 209 -0.35 22.59 5.88
N SER A 210 0.14 23.16 4.80
CA SER A 210 1.24 22.60 4.00
C SER A 210 2.54 23.35 4.29
N SER A 211 3.64 22.62 4.41
CA SER A 211 4.97 23.20 4.41
C SER A 211 5.63 22.91 3.07
N THR A 212 6.27 23.93 2.50
CA THR A 212 7.24 23.73 1.43
C THR A 212 8.51 23.20 2.09
N TYR A 213 8.98 22.03 1.65
CA TYR A 213 10.29 21.56 2.07
C TYR A 213 11.32 22.51 1.46
N GLU A 214 11.76 23.51 2.22
CA GLU A 214 12.93 24.30 1.83
C GLU A 214 14.11 23.35 1.90
N ASN A 215 14.48 22.80 0.74
CA ASN A 215 15.73 22.05 0.59
C ASN A 215 16.87 23.00 0.93
N ASN A 216 17.24 23.04 2.20
CA ASN A 216 18.45 23.67 2.69
C ASN A 216 19.63 22.98 2.01
N LYS A 217 20.06 23.53 0.87
CA LYS A 217 21.42 23.91 0.46
C LYS A 217 22.61 23.05 0.94
N TYR A 218 22.44 21.76 1.18
CA TYR A 218 23.53 20.80 1.26
C TYR A 218 23.64 20.08 -0.09
N SER A 219 24.11 20.82 -1.09
CA SER A 219 24.58 20.25 -2.36
C SER A 219 26.08 20.45 -2.44
N ASN A 220 26.82 19.63 -1.70
CA ASN A 220 28.18 19.25 -2.03
C ASN A 220 28.17 17.72 -2.03
N ASP A 221 27.82 17.12 -3.16
CA ASP A 221 28.50 15.93 -3.68
C ASP A 221 27.82 15.45 -4.96
N ASP A 222 28.69 15.18 -5.92
CA ASP A 222 28.42 14.91 -7.31
C ASP A 222 27.81 13.53 -7.55
N ASN A 223 26.93 13.49 -8.55
CA ASN A 223 26.61 12.34 -9.40
C ASN A 223 26.14 11.05 -8.70
N ASP A 224 24.82 10.85 -8.64
CA ASP A 224 24.16 9.77 -9.40
C ASP A 224 22.63 9.83 -9.22
N ASP A 225 21.91 9.70 -10.33
CA ASP A 225 20.47 9.41 -10.47
C ASP A 225 19.45 10.30 -9.75
N LYS A 226 19.35 11.58 -10.15
CA LYS A 226 18.18 12.42 -9.84
C LYS A 226 17.10 12.35 -10.92
N MET A 227 16.34 11.25 -10.97
CA MET A 227 14.98 11.28 -11.52
C MET A 227 14.05 11.93 -10.49
N MET A 228 13.99 13.28 -10.49
CA MET A 228 12.83 13.97 -9.92
C MET A 228 11.92 14.43 -11.06
N PRO A 229 10.62 14.09 -11.04
CA PRO A 229 9.71 14.51 -12.11
C PRO A 229 9.57 16.03 -12.09
N ALA A 230 9.89 16.65 -13.22
CA ALA A 230 9.72 18.07 -13.45
C ALA A 230 8.25 18.36 -13.78
N GLY A 231 7.62 19.25 -13.02
CA GLY A 231 6.33 19.86 -13.40
C GLY A 231 5.21 19.65 -12.40
N GLY A 232 5.19 20.44 -11.33
CA GLY A 232 4.08 20.54 -10.39
C GLY A 232 4.55 21.02 -9.02
N ASP A 233 3.64 21.57 -8.23
CA ASP A 233 3.84 22.00 -6.83
C ASP A 233 4.00 20.75 -5.90
N VAL A 234 4.79 19.76 -6.33
CA VAL A 234 5.00 18.44 -5.74
C VAL A 234 5.74 18.54 -4.39
N ASN A 235 6.36 19.69 -4.11
CA ASN A 235 7.16 19.90 -2.90
C ASN A 235 6.34 20.33 -1.67
N LYS A 236 5.02 20.48 -1.80
CA LYS A 236 4.13 20.77 -0.66
C LYS A 236 3.75 19.49 0.07
N ILE A 237 4.39 19.27 1.20
CA ILE A 237 4.06 18.19 2.14
C ILE A 237 3.07 18.75 3.15
N TRP A 238 2.03 17.98 3.47
CA TRP A 238 1.12 18.37 4.54
C TRP A 238 1.82 18.24 5.89
N THR A 239 1.66 19.24 6.74
CA THR A 239 2.11 19.18 8.14
C THR A 239 1.15 18.34 8.99
N GLY A 240 -0.08 18.14 8.51
CA GLY A 240 -1.17 17.47 9.23
C GLY A 240 -1.89 18.34 10.24
N ILE A 241 -1.46 19.59 10.45
CA ILE A 241 -2.16 20.55 11.30
C ILE A 241 -3.32 21.15 10.50
N ILE A 242 -4.47 21.33 11.15
CA ILE A 242 -5.66 21.93 10.56
C ILE A 242 -5.86 23.31 11.18
N ARG A 243 -5.90 24.33 10.32
CA ARG A 243 -6.10 25.72 10.71
C ARG A 243 -7.46 26.25 10.28
N HIS A 244 -7.89 27.30 10.98
CA HIS A 244 -9.13 28.02 10.68
C HIS A 244 -10.36 27.11 10.64
N VAL A 245 -10.45 26.16 11.58
CA VAL A 245 -11.61 25.26 11.68
C VAL A 245 -12.86 26.06 11.98
N ARG A 246 -13.85 25.95 11.10
CA ARG A 246 -15.18 26.56 11.23
C ARG A 246 -16.22 25.46 11.35
N GLY A 247 -17.12 25.59 12.32
CA GLY A 247 -18.28 24.72 12.47
C GLY A 247 -19.49 25.30 11.76
N TYR A 248 -20.21 24.47 11.02
CA TYR A 248 -21.50 24.80 10.42
C TYR A 248 -22.60 24.45 11.43
N LYS A 249 -23.40 25.44 11.82
CA LYS A 249 -24.36 25.35 12.94
C LYS A 249 -25.75 24.87 12.50
N GLU A 250 -26.01 24.76 11.21
CA GLU A 250 -27.33 24.30 10.74
C GLU A 250 -27.64 22.92 11.32
N ASP A 251 -28.92 22.68 11.63
CA ASP A 251 -29.45 21.48 12.30
C ASP A 251 -29.41 20.28 11.34
N LEU A 252 -28.19 19.91 10.99
CA LEU A 252 -27.85 18.95 9.98
C LEU A 252 -27.27 17.77 10.76
N ARG A 253 -28.11 16.82 11.16
CA ARG A 253 -27.65 15.52 11.65
C ARG A 253 -27.00 14.77 10.49
N ALA A 254 -25.80 15.19 10.12
CA ALA A 254 -25.06 14.67 8.99
C ALA A 254 -24.60 13.25 9.31
N HIS A 255 -24.86 12.33 8.39
CA HIS A 255 -24.55 10.91 8.54
C HIS A 255 -23.30 10.50 7.76
N ALA A 256 -23.08 11.14 6.60
CA ALA A 256 -21.93 10.92 5.74
C ALA A 256 -21.52 12.25 5.10
N ILE A 257 -20.22 12.48 4.95
CA ILE A 257 -19.65 13.64 4.24
C ILE A 257 -18.64 13.18 3.20
N SER A 258 -18.49 13.94 2.13
CA SER A 258 -17.42 13.76 1.14
C SER A 258 -17.17 15.07 0.38
N TYR A 259 -16.18 15.07 -0.50
CA TYR A 259 -15.96 16.14 -1.46
C TYR A 259 -16.22 15.66 -2.88
N MET A 260 -17.06 16.38 -3.61
CA MET A 260 -17.34 16.15 -5.02
C MET A 260 -17.05 17.43 -5.79
N ARG A 261 -16.15 17.38 -6.78
CA ARG A 261 -15.79 18.57 -7.59
C ARG A 261 -15.43 19.78 -6.72
N ASN A 262 -14.61 19.55 -5.70
CA ASN A 262 -14.21 20.53 -4.69
C ASN A 262 -15.31 21.09 -3.77
N GLN A 263 -16.55 20.62 -3.89
CA GLN A 263 -17.67 21.02 -3.06
C GLN A 263 -17.88 20.01 -1.94
N LEU A 264 -18.13 20.51 -0.73
CA LEU A 264 -18.46 19.66 0.41
C LEU A 264 -19.89 19.15 0.23
N THR A 265 -20.06 17.84 0.21
CA THR A 265 -21.36 17.17 0.12
C THR A 265 -21.61 16.38 1.39
N TRP A 266 -22.87 16.29 1.81
CA TRP A 266 -23.26 15.45 2.95
C TRP A 266 -24.70 14.98 2.84
N ILE A 267 -25.01 13.89 3.53
CA ILE A 267 -26.37 13.35 3.64
C ILE A 267 -26.79 13.45 5.11
N ASN A 268 -28.00 13.94 5.38
CA ASN A 268 -28.54 13.98 6.75
C ASN A 268 -29.41 12.75 7.08
N GLU A 269 -29.86 12.65 8.33
CA GLU A 269 -30.80 11.61 8.79
C GLU A 269 -32.12 11.59 8.00
N ASP A 270 -32.58 12.73 7.45
CA ASP A 270 -33.79 12.80 6.61
C ASP A 270 -33.54 12.40 5.16
N HIS A 271 -32.37 11.84 4.84
CA HIS A 271 -32.03 11.36 3.50
C HIS A 271 -32.01 12.47 2.43
N LYS A 272 -31.74 13.71 2.85
CA LYS A 272 -31.51 14.83 1.93
C LYS A 272 -30.02 14.94 1.65
N LEU A 273 -29.67 14.98 0.37
CA LEU A 273 -28.31 15.28 -0.07
C LEU A 273 -28.13 16.79 -0.08
N TYR A 274 -27.14 17.27 0.66
CA TYR A 274 -26.73 18.65 0.68
C TYR A 274 -25.38 18.81 0.00
N TYR A 275 -25.16 19.97 -0.59
CA TYR A 275 -23.87 20.38 -1.09
C TYR A 275 -23.64 21.87 -0.86
N MET A 276 -22.40 22.23 -0.56
CA MET A 276 -21.96 23.59 -0.29
C MET A 276 -20.98 24.04 -1.37
N PRO A 277 -21.45 24.77 -2.40
CA PRO A 277 -20.62 25.55 -3.31
C PRO A 277 -19.70 26.55 -2.59
N ASP A 278 -18.74 27.11 -3.35
CA ASP A 278 -17.75 28.07 -2.85
C ASP A 278 -18.36 29.38 -2.31
N ASP A 279 -19.61 29.68 -2.66
CA ASP A 279 -20.37 30.84 -2.13
C ASP A 279 -20.96 30.59 -0.74
N PHE A 280 -20.67 29.44 -0.13
CA PHE A 280 -21.20 28.99 1.16
C PHE A 280 -22.73 28.85 1.21
N SER A 281 -23.43 28.91 0.07
CA SER A 281 -24.86 28.64 0.01
C SER A 281 -25.10 27.13 0.13
N VAL A 282 -25.93 26.72 1.08
CA VAL A 282 -26.30 25.31 1.22
C VAL A 282 -27.44 25.00 0.27
N LYS A 283 -27.21 24.07 -0.66
CA LYS A 283 -28.22 23.57 -1.59
C LYS A 283 -28.56 22.13 -1.25
N ASN A 284 -29.80 21.71 -1.49
CA ASN A 284 -30.23 20.34 -1.24
C ASN A 284 -30.94 19.70 -2.44
N ILE A 285 -30.89 18.37 -2.47
CA ILE A 285 -31.57 17.50 -3.43
C ILE A 285 -32.24 16.41 -2.60
N SER A 286 -33.55 16.24 -2.75
CA SER A 286 -34.27 15.13 -2.13
C SER A 286 -33.91 13.83 -2.85
N LEU A 287 -33.52 12.80 -2.09
CA LEU A 287 -33.33 11.45 -2.61
C LEU A 287 -34.68 10.72 -2.68
N GLU A 288 -34.76 9.65 -3.46
CA GLU A 288 -36.00 8.89 -3.65
C GLU A 288 -36.54 8.30 -2.34
N ASN A 289 -37.87 8.29 -2.20
CA ASN A 289 -38.54 7.72 -1.03
C ASN A 289 -38.31 6.20 -0.98
N GLY A 290 -37.69 5.70 0.11
CA GLY A 290 -37.56 4.25 0.38
C GLY A 290 -36.14 3.77 0.68
N THR A 291 -35.12 4.59 0.46
CA THR A 291 -33.74 4.24 0.81
C THR A 291 -33.51 4.35 2.31
N LYS A 292 -33.09 3.24 2.95
CA LYS A 292 -32.89 3.16 4.41
C LYS A 292 -31.47 3.45 4.87
N TYR A 293 -30.48 3.18 4.01
CA TYR A 293 -29.06 3.25 4.35
C TYR A 293 -28.30 3.97 3.26
N PHE A 294 -27.34 4.80 3.66
CA PHE A 294 -26.56 5.62 2.75
C PHE A 294 -25.09 5.50 3.11
N THR A 295 -24.28 5.40 2.07
CA THR A 295 -22.84 5.54 2.14
C THR A 295 -22.43 6.37 0.94
N MET A 296 -21.42 7.21 1.11
CA MET A 296 -20.98 8.13 0.08
C MET A 296 -19.50 7.91 -0.16
N VAL A 297 -19.16 7.69 -1.43
CA VAL A 297 -17.80 7.65 -1.93
C VAL A 297 -17.74 8.58 -3.12
N THR A 298 -16.68 9.36 -3.22
CA THR A 298 -16.50 10.26 -4.36
C THR A 298 -15.37 9.74 -5.24
N ALA A 299 -15.67 9.65 -6.53
CA ALA A 299 -14.77 9.22 -7.58
C ALA A 299 -14.41 10.45 -8.42
N ASP A 300 -13.48 11.26 -7.93
CA ASP A 300 -12.92 12.32 -8.75
C ASP A 300 -11.93 11.68 -9.75
N GLY A 301 -12.13 11.94 -11.04
CA GLY A 301 -11.31 11.38 -12.10
C GLY A 301 -9.86 11.84 -11.97
N LEU A 302 -8.94 10.91 -11.79
CA LEU A 302 -7.51 11.20 -11.79
C LEU A 302 -6.96 11.12 -13.22
N ASN A 303 -6.01 12.00 -13.53
CA ASN A 303 -5.18 11.84 -14.70
C ASN A 303 -4.20 10.67 -14.48
N LYS A 304 -4.45 9.53 -15.14
CA LYS A 304 -3.70 8.28 -14.96
C LYS A 304 -2.21 8.43 -15.29
N ASP A 305 -1.85 9.34 -16.19
CA ASP A 305 -0.48 9.49 -16.71
C ASP A 305 0.53 9.96 -15.67
N ASN A 306 0.06 10.53 -14.55
CA ASN A 306 0.92 11.09 -13.50
C ASN A 306 1.12 10.15 -12.29
N ILE A 307 0.52 8.95 -12.29
CA ILE A 307 0.58 8.03 -11.14
C ILE A 307 1.68 6.99 -11.39
N LYS A 308 2.95 7.39 -11.21
CA LYS A 308 4.06 6.45 -11.11
C LYS A 308 4.43 6.27 -9.64
N SER A 309 4.06 5.15 -9.05
CA SER A 309 4.52 4.80 -7.71
C SER A 309 5.90 4.15 -7.77
N ILE A 310 6.78 4.55 -6.85
CA ILE A 310 8.05 3.85 -6.61
C ILE A 310 7.76 2.40 -6.17
N CYS A 311 6.64 2.18 -5.47
CA CYS A 311 6.18 0.87 -5.00
C CYS A 311 5.60 -0.03 -6.12
N THR A 312 5.42 0.48 -7.35
CA THR A 312 4.93 -0.30 -8.50
C THR A 312 6.00 -0.48 -9.59
N SER A 313 7.26 -0.12 -9.31
CA SER A 313 8.37 -0.27 -10.27
C SER A 313 8.93 -1.71 -10.31
N THR A 314 9.58 -2.08 -11.42
CA THR A 314 10.03 -3.44 -11.74
C THR A 314 11.31 -3.92 -11.01
N LYS A 315 11.95 -3.08 -10.18
CA LYS A 315 13.17 -3.40 -9.41
C LYS A 315 12.80 -3.84 -7.98
N PRO A 316 13.60 -4.67 -7.28
CA PRO A 316 13.10 -5.59 -6.25
C PRO A 316 12.23 -4.87 -5.22
N LEU A 317 10.97 -5.29 -5.24
CA LEU A 317 9.87 -4.80 -4.43
C LEU A 317 10.09 -5.17 -2.97
N CYS A 318 9.44 -4.45 -2.06
CA CYS A 318 9.26 -4.94 -0.71
C CYS A 318 8.67 -6.36 -0.78
N SER A 319 9.22 -7.33 -0.04
CA SER A 319 8.72 -8.71 -0.02
C SER A 319 7.27 -8.83 0.48
N ASP A 320 6.80 -7.79 1.16
CA ASP A 320 5.50 -7.73 1.81
C ASP A 320 4.79 -6.42 1.45
N ILE A 321 4.85 -5.41 2.32
CA ILE A 321 4.09 -4.17 2.13
C ILE A 321 5.06 -3.03 1.81
N CYS A 322 4.76 -2.30 0.73
CA CYS A 322 5.50 -1.11 0.33
C CYS A 322 4.67 0.14 0.62
N VAL A 323 5.25 1.09 1.35
CA VAL A 323 4.68 2.42 1.59
C VAL A 323 5.68 3.50 1.21
N ILE A 324 5.20 4.72 1.03
CA ILE A 324 6.07 5.88 0.80
C ILE A 324 5.97 6.80 2.00
N ASN A 325 7.11 7.14 2.61
CA ASN A 325 7.16 8.04 3.76
C ASN A 325 6.98 9.51 3.35
N LEU A 326 6.93 10.43 4.33
CA LEU A 326 6.76 11.87 4.09
C LEU A 326 7.82 12.46 3.14
N MET A 327 9.03 11.93 3.17
CA MET A 327 10.15 12.36 2.32
C MET A 327 10.06 11.84 0.88
N GLY A 328 9.06 11.03 0.57
CA GLY A 328 8.92 10.40 -0.74
C GLY A 328 9.84 9.23 -0.99
N ARG A 329 10.48 8.73 0.07
CA ARG A 329 11.30 7.53 -0.01
C ARG A 329 10.44 6.31 0.23
N ARG A 330 10.77 5.25 -0.49
CA ARG A 330 10.22 3.93 -0.28
C ARG A 330 10.52 3.47 1.14
N SER A 331 9.56 2.81 1.79
CA SER A 331 9.75 2.13 3.06
C SER A 331 8.99 0.80 3.00
N CYS A 332 9.65 -0.28 3.40
CA CYS A 332 9.05 -1.61 3.41
C CYS A 332 8.61 -1.96 4.83
N LEU A 333 7.44 -2.58 4.97
CA LEU A 333 6.87 -2.98 6.25
C LEU A 333 6.73 -4.50 6.30
N CYS A 334 7.05 -5.07 7.46
CA CYS A 334 7.02 -6.52 7.68
C CYS A 334 5.83 -6.95 8.56
N PRO A 335 5.24 -8.13 8.28
CA PRO A 335 4.24 -8.74 9.16
C PRO A 335 4.73 -8.90 10.59
N GLN A 336 3.77 -8.99 11.53
CA GLN A 336 4.10 -9.25 12.93
C GLN A 336 4.90 -10.56 13.04
N GLY A 337 6.01 -10.51 13.78
CA GLY A 337 6.94 -11.62 13.88
C GLY A 337 7.90 -11.75 12.70
N PHE A 338 8.05 -10.72 11.86
CA PHE A 338 9.06 -10.62 10.81
C PHE A 338 9.86 -9.31 10.94
N LEU A 339 11.11 -9.35 10.49
CA LEU A 339 12.10 -8.28 10.54
C LEU A 339 12.50 -7.87 9.12
N LEU A 340 12.62 -6.57 8.89
CA LEU A 340 13.07 -6.03 7.60
C LEU A 340 14.60 -6.15 7.49
N ARG A 341 15.08 -6.81 6.42
CA ARG A 341 16.48 -6.96 6.03
C ARG A 341 16.70 -6.31 4.67
N TYR A 342 17.88 -5.71 4.48
CA TYR A 342 18.27 -5.03 3.24
C TYR A 342 17.31 -3.92 2.81
N ASP A 343 16.52 -3.38 3.74
CA ASP A 343 15.45 -2.41 3.48
C ASP A 343 14.30 -2.88 2.57
N TYR A 344 14.25 -4.17 2.17
CA TYR A 344 13.17 -4.70 1.32
C TYR A 344 12.67 -6.11 1.64
N LEU A 345 13.39 -6.92 2.43
CA LEU A 345 13.08 -8.34 2.64
C LEU A 345 12.66 -8.64 4.08
N CYS A 346 11.47 -9.19 4.30
CA CYS A 346 10.98 -9.57 5.62
C CYS A 346 11.34 -11.02 5.98
N ILE A 347 11.92 -11.22 7.16
CA ILE A 347 12.41 -12.52 7.65
C ILE A 347 11.85 -12.80 9.05
N LYS A 348 11.39 -14.02 9.32
CA LYS A 348 10.73 -14.38 10.59
C LYS A 348 11.65 -14.21 11.82
N ASP A 349 11.13 -13.59 12.89
CA ASP A 349 11.78 -13.18 14.16
C ASP A 349 12.08 -14.37 15.10
N ASP A 350 11.33 -15.48 15.00
CA ASP A 350 11.54 -16.68 15.85
C ASP A 350 12.74 -17.54 15.42
N SER A 351 13.63 -16.97 14.60
CA SER A 351 14.81 -17.68 14.15
C SER A 351 15.90 -17.56 15.22
N PRO A 352 16.53 -18.67 15.67
CA PRO A 352 17.70 -18.65 16.56
C PRO A 352 18.89 -17.85 15.99
N CYS A 353 18.75 -17.36 14.76
CA CYS A 353 19.67 -16.47 14.05
C CYS A 353 19.69 -15.02 14.53
N PHE A 354 18.85 -14.62 15.49
CA PHE A 354 18.83 -13.26 16.03
C PHE A 354 18.86 -13.28 17.55
N TYR A 355 19.57 -12.33 18.16
CA TYR A 355 19.56 -12.10 19.60
C TYR A 355 19.22 -10.65 19.90
N ARG A 356 18.53 -10.38 21.01
CA ARG A 356 18.26 -9.01 21.47
C ARG A 356 19.45 -8.47 22.24
N HIS A 357 20.01 -7.36 21.78
CA HIS A 357 20.96 -6.54 22.52
C HIS A 357 20.38 -5.13 22.69
N ASN A 358 20.16 -4.68 23.93
CA ASN A 358 19.55 -3.38 24.26
C ASN A 358 18.16 -3.14 23.64
N GLY A 359 17.35 -4.19 23.47
CA GLY A 359 16.02 -4.10 22.85
C GLY A 359 16.05 -4.01 21.31
N GLN A 360 17.23 -3.97 20.71
CA GLN A 360 17.44 -4.06 19.27
C GLN A 360 17.86 -5.49 18.91
N LEU A 361 17.27 -6.06 17.85
CA LEU A 361 17.63 -7.39 17.37
C LEU A 361 18.89 -7.28 16.51
N THR A 362 19.91 -8.05 16.86
CA THR A 362 21.18 -8.16 16.15
C THR A 362 21.31 -9.57 15.56
N PRO A 363 21.70 -9.70 14.28
CA PRO A 363 21.94 -11.01 13.67
C PRO A 363 23.13 -11.69 14.36
N VAL A 364 23.03 -13.02 14.54
CA VAL A 364 24.12 -13.81 15.15
C VAL A 364 25.21 -14.14 14.14
N CYS A 365 24.85 -14.30 12.86
CA CYS A 365 25.77 -14.59 11.76
C CYS A 365 25.94 -13.36 10.86
N SER A 366 27.16 -13.14 10.37
CA SER A 366 27.49 -12.06 9.44
C SER A 366 26.87 -12.24 8.04
N ASP A 367 26.57 -13.47 7.63
CA ASP A 367 26.17 -13.81 6.25
C ASP A 367 24.89 -14.68 6.24
N ILE A 368 25.02 -16.01 6.30
CA ILE A 368 23.91 -16.97 6.27
C ILE A 368 23.81 -17.64 7.63
N CYS A 369 22.58 -17.74 8.14
CA CYS A 369 22.27 -18.48 9.34
C CYS A 369 21.29 -19.60 9.01
N LYS A 370 21.72 -20.85 9.16
CA LYS A 370 20.91 -22.04 8.95
C LYS A 370 20.38 -22.53 10.29
N ILE A 371 19.09 -22.83 10.37
CA ILE A 371 18.50 -23.45 11.56
C ILE A 371 18.79 -24.95 11.45
N SER A 372 19.61 -25.47 12.35
CA SER A 372 20.04 -26.88 12.36
C SER A 372 19.03 -27.80 13.06
N ASN A 373 18.35 -27.31 14.12
CA ASN A 373 17.30 -28.01 14.90
C ASN A 373 16.41 -26.97 15.62
N GLU A 374 15.34 -27.38 16.32
CA GLU A 374 14.28 -26.53 16.93
C GLU A 374 14.73 -25.34 17.80
N ASN A 375 16.02 -25.19 18.13
CA ASN A 375 16.61 -24.00 18.76
C ASN A 375 18.12 -23.81 18.46
N HIS A 376 18.69 -24.52 17.48
CA HIS A 376 20.10 -24.42 17.15
C HIS A 376 20.29 -23.76 15.79
N PHE A 377 21.27 -22.87 15.70
CA PHE A 377 21.68 -22.25 14.45
C PHE A 377 23.13 -22.59 14.11
N GLU A 378 23.42 -22.61 12.82
CA GLU A 378 24.76 -22.74 12.26
C GLU A 378 24.99 -21.57 11.30
N CYS A 379 26.07 -20.81 11.52
CA CYS A 379 26.46 -19.80 10.56
C CYS A 379 27.21 -20.45 9.41
N THR A 380 26.81 -20.14 8.19
CA THR A 380 27.52 -20.52 6.98
C THR A 380 27.83 -19.26 6.19
N CYS A 381 28.88 -19.32 5.37
CA CYS A 381 29.22 -18.20 4.52
C CYS A 381 28.69 -18.41 3.11
N ARG A 382 28.40 -17.31 2.42
CA ARG A 382 28.14 -17.35 0.98
C ARG A 382 29.37 -17.93 0.27
N SER A 383 29.14 -18.59 -0.85
CA SER A 383 30.20 -19.21 -1.65
C SER A 383 31.27 -18.19 -2.02
N GLY A 384 32.54 -18.57 -1.90
CA GLY A 384 33.69 -17.64 -2.04
C GLY A 384 34.04 -16.88 -0.77
N ARG A 385 33.37 -17.13 0.35
CA ARG A 385 33.71 -16.57 1.67
C ARG A 385 34.04 -17.69 2.65
N LYS A 386 34.98 -17.44 3.55
CA LYS A 386 35.40 -18.39 4.60
C LYS A 386 34.83 -17.97 5.94
N LEU A 387 34.25 -18.93 6.66
CA LEU A 387 33.79 -18.72 8.02
C LEU A 387 35.02 -18.60 8.92
N LEU A 388 35.10 -17.50 9.65
CA LEU A 388 36.15 -17.24 10.62
C LEU A 388 36.00 -18.15 11.84
N GLU A 389 37.04 -18.22 12.66
CA GLU A 389 37.09 -19.09 13.84
C GLU A 389 36.02 -18.77 14.90
N ASP A 390 35.46 -17.54 14.87
CA ASP A 390 34.34 -17.14 15.72
C ASP A 390 33.02 -17.86 15.37
N LYS A 391 33.00 -18.62 14.27
CA LYS A 391 31.85 -19.35 13.71
C LYS A 391 30.65 -18.44 13.45
N ARG A 392 30.89 -17.15 13.21
CA ARG A 392 29.83 -16.13 13.00
C ARG A 392 30.17 -15.19 11.86
N SER A 393 31.43 -14.79 11.76
CA SER A 393 31.93 -13.81 10.80
C SER A 393 32.46 -14.48 9.55
N CYS A 394 32.15 -13.92 8.38
CA CYS A 394 32.58 -14.43 7.09
C CYS A 394 33.57 -13.43 6.47
N THR A 395 34.78 -13.88 6.17
CA THR A 395 35.73 -13.10 5.38
C THR A 395 35.55 -13.41 3.91
N ALA A 396 35.61 -12.37 3.06
CA ALA A 396 35.70 -12.61 1.64
C ALA A 396 37.05 -13.26 1.34
N ASP A 397 37.03 -14.41 0.67
CA ASP A 397 38.21 -14.94 0.01
C ASP A 397 38.25 -14.26 -1.36
N VAL A 398 38.70 -13.00 -1.39
CA VAL A 398 38.64 -12.09 -2.56
C VAL A 398 39.51 -12.60 -3.74
N HIS A 399 40.07 -13.80 -3.64
CA HIS A 399 41.04 -14.35 -4.58
C HIS A 399 40.65 -15.70 -5.19
N ALA A 400 39.46 -16.24 -4.93
CA ALA A 400 39.01 -17.46 -5.61
C ALA A 400 38.32 -17.11 -6.95
N PRO A 401 38.91 -17.44 -8.11
CA PRO A 401 38.23 -17.27 -9.40
C PRO A 401 37.00 -18.18 -9.47
N ILE A 402 35.86 -17.62 -9.87
CA ILE A 402 34.60 -18.33 -10.04
C ILE A 402 34.25 -18.32 -11.53
N VAL A 403 33.99 -19.49 -12.12
CA VAL A 403 33.54 -19.61 -13.51
C VAL A 403 32.12 -20.16 -13.51
N TYR A 404 31.22 -19.48 -14.22
CA TYR A 404 29.84 -19.94 -14.43
C TYR A 404 29.72 -20.58 -15.83
N LEU A 405 29.12 -21.76 -15.89
CA LEU A 405 28.85 -22.52 -17.10
C LEU A 405 27.35 -22.82 -17.17
N GLY A 406 26.68 -22.38 -18.23
CA GLY A 406 25.30 -22.78 -18.50
C GLY A 406 25.25 -23.90 -19.56
N SER A 407 24.43 -24.92 -19.31
CA SER A 407 24.08 -25.98 -20.28
C SER A 407 22.59 -25.90 -20.59
N LYS A 408 22.05 -26.74 -21.48
CA LYS A 408 20.59 -26.80 -21.77
C LYS A 408 19.74 -27.04 -20.50
N LYS A 409 20.29 -27.67 -19.46
CA LYS A 409 19.53 -28.11 -18.28
C LYS A 409 20.06 -27.63 -16.94
N THR A 410 21.23 -27.00 -16.91
CA THR A 410 21.88 -26.68 -15.64
C THR A 410 22.67 -25.38 -15.74
N LEU A 411 22.63 -24.60 -14.66
CA LEU A 411 23.63 -23.58 -14.39
C LEU A 411 24.63 -24.15 -13.38
N THR A 412 25.89 -24.27 -13.79
CA THR A 412 26.97 -24.88 -13.01
C THR A 412 28.02 -23.83 -12.66
N ARG A 413 28.45 -23.79 -11.40
CA ARG A 413 29.53 -22.94 -10.93
C ARG A 413 30.77 -23.77 -10.61
N LEU A 414 31.92 -23.37 -11.15
CA LEU A 414 33.22 -23.96 -10.89
C LEU A 414 34.00 -23.09 -9.88
N MET A 415 34.51 -23.72 -8.82
CA MET A 415 35.32 -23.11 -7.78
C MET A 415 36.45 -24.06 -7.40
N ASP A 416 37.71 -23.66 -7.56
CA ASP A 416 38.90 -24.30 -6.96
C ASP A 416 38.85 -25.86 -6.94
N ASN A 417 38.65 -26.46 -8.13
CA ASN A 417 38.49 -27.90 -8.42
C ASN A 417 37.16 -28.57 -8.02
N ARG A 418 36.12 -27.81 -7.69
CA ARG A 418 34.77 -28.33 -7.43
C ARG A 418 33.77 -27.73 -8.41
N ALA A 419 32.87 -28.56 -8.91
CA ALA A 419 31.71 -28.15 -9.70
C ALA A 419 30.46 -28.27 -8.84
N GLU A 420 29.66 -27.20 -8.80
CA GLU A 420 28.41 -27.16 -8.07
C GLU A 420 27.28 -26.79 -9.04
N ILE A 421 26.24 -27.61 -9.10
CA ILE A 421 25.04 -27.29 -9.87
C ILE A 421 24.25 -26.27 -9.03
N CYS A 422 24.16 -25.04 -9.51
CA CYS A 422 23.45 -23.96 -8.82
C CYS A 422 21.94 -24.13 -8.94
N GLU A 423 21.47 -24.56 -10.11
CA GLU A 423 20.05 -24.78 -10.39
C GLU A 423 19.86 -25.68 -11.61
N GLU A 424 18.77 -26.47 -11.60
CA GLU A 424 18.25 -27.15 -12.78
C GLU A 424 17.34 -26.16 -13.54
N LEU A 425 17.93 -25.49 -14.53
CA LEU A 425 17.23 -24.54 -15.40
C LEU A 425 17.19 -25.11 -16.81
N GLU A 426 15.99 -25.19 -17.38
CA GLU A 426 15.82 -25.60 -18.77
C GLU A 426 15.94 -24.37 -19.67
N PHE A 427 17.16 -24.14 -20.17
CA PHE A 427 17.42 -23.17 -21.21
C PHE A 427 17.09 -23.81 -22.57
N ASN A 428 16.55 -23.04 -23.51
CA ASN A 428 16.29 -23.57 -24.84
C ASN A 428 17.60 -23.65 -25.64
N TRP A 429 18.20 -22.47 -25.84
CA TRP A 429 19.47 -22.24 -26.48
C TRP A 429 20.14 -21.02 -25.84
N LEU A 430 20.84 -21.27 -24.73
CA LEU A 430 21.64 -20.26 -24.04
C LEU A 430 22.74 -19.72 -24.97
N THR A 431 22.66 -18.44 -25.34
CA THR A 431 23.61 -17.78 -26.26
C THR A 431 24.71 -17.02 -25.53
N SER A 432 24.42 -16.44 -24.37
CA SER A 432 25.40 -15.71 -23.57
C SER A 432 25.07 -15.71 -22.08
N LEU A 433 26.09 -15.50 -21.26
CA LEU A 433 26.00 -15.45 -19.81
C LEU A 433 26.98 -14.39 -19.26
N SER A 434 26.54 -13.59 -18.31
CA SER A 434 27.34 -12.58 -17.61
C SER A 434 27.01 -12.60 -16.12
N PHE A 435 27.96 -12.19 -15.28
CA PHE A 435 27.81 -12.18 -13.83
C PHE A 435 28.04 -10.78 -13.29
N ASP A 436 27.10 -10.30 -12.47
CA ASP A 436 27.25 -9.08 -11.70
C ASP A 436 27.64 -9.41 -10.25
N PRO A 437 28.87 -9.10 -9.83
CA PRO A 437 29.34 -9.36 -8.47
C PRO A 437 28.68 -8.48 -7.40
N ILE A 438 28.08 -7.35 -7.77
CA ILE A 438 27.46 -6.41 -6.81
C ILE A 438 26.09 -6.93 -6.37
N THR A 439 25.24 -7.29 -7.34
CA THR A 439 23.91 -7.85 -7.06
C THR A 439 23.92 -9.36 -6.87
N PHE A 440 25.08 -10.00 -7.08
CA PHE A 440 25.27 -11.45 -7.03
C PHE A 440 24.31 -12.18 -7.97
N SER A 441 24.21 -11.70 -9.21
CA SER A 441 23.22 -12.16 -10.20
C SER A 441 23.88 -12.61 -11.49
N VAL A 442 23.27 -13.61 -12.14
CA VAL A 442 23.64 -14.06 -13.47
C VAL A 442 22.63 -13.53 -14.47
N PHE A 443 23.12 -12.78 -15.45
CA PHE A 443 22.37 -12.34 -16.61
C PHE A 443 22.61 -13.34 -17.74
N PHE A 444 21.56 -13.71 -18.45
CA PHE A 444 21.69 -14.63 -19.56
C PHE A 444 20.82 -14.22 -20.74
N SER A 445 21.23 -14.63 -21.94
CA SER A 445 20.43 -14.54 -23.15
C SER A 445 20.11 -15.94 -23.62
N ASP A 446 18.83 -16.24 -23.85
CA ASP A 446 18.34 -17.55 -24.26
C ASP A 446 17.45 -17.41 -25.50
N ARG A 447 17.77 -18.15 -26.56
CA ARG A 447 17.00 -18.11 -27.81
C ARG A 447 15.88 -19.12 -27.75
N LEU A 448 14.64 -18.67 -27.94
CA LEU A 448 13.47 -19.54 -27.96
C LEU A 448 13.54 -20.50 -29.16
N GLU A 449 13.38 -21.80 -28.89
CA GLU A 449 13.16 -22.80 -29.94
C GLU A 449 11.75 -22.54 -30.50
N ASN A 450 11.62 -22.40 -31.82
CA ASN A 450 10.38 -21.99 -32.50
C ASN A 450 9.35 -23.15 -32.56
N ASP A 451 9.19 -23.86 -31.45
CA ASP A 451 8.32 -25.01 -31.34
C ASP A 451 6.89 -24.55 -31.04
N ASN A 452 6.08 -24.52 -32.10
CA ASN A 452 4.66 -24.15 -32.10
C ASN A 452 3.74 -25.04 -31.22
N SER A 453 4.27 -25.92 -30.37
CA SER A 453 3.50 -27.02 -29.80
C SER A 453 3.32 -27.06 -28.28
N ASN A 454 3.92 -26.19 -27.46
CA ASN A 454 3.59 -26.14 -26.02
C ASN A 454 3.92 -24.80 -25.35
N LYS A 455 2.93 -23.88 -25.32
CA LYS A 455 2.98 -22.72 -24.42
C LYS A 455 2.60 -23.16 -23.00
N ASN A 456 3.58 -23.43 -22.15
CA ASN A 456 3.42 -23.23 -20.71
C ASN A 456 4.75 -23.07 -19.95
N LYS A 457 4.76 -22.03 -19.10
CA LYS A 457 5.51 -21.87 -17.84
C LYS A 457 6.97 -21.36 -17.87
N LEU A 458 7.19 -20.18 -18.44
CA LEU A 458 8.12 -19.19 -17.89
C LEU A 458 7.56 -17.77 -18.12
N ILE A 459 7.66 -16.90 -17.11
CA ILE A 459 7.18 -15.52 -17.20
C ILE A 459 8.22 -14.75 -18.04
N HIS A 460 7.93 -14.59 -19.33
CA HIS A 460 8.72 -13.76 -20.23
C HIS A 460 8.15 -12.34 -20.30
N TYR A 461 9.03 -11.34 -20.21
CA TYR A 461 8.73 -9.98 -20.66
C TYR A 461 9.16 -9.89 -22.13
N GLU A 462 8.21 -10.00 -23.06
CA GLU A 462 8.46 -9.66 -24.46
C GLU A 462 8.57 -8.13 -24.59
N ILE A 463 9.71 -7.65 -25.10
CA ILE A 463 9.85 -6.28 -25.59
C ILE A 463 9.51 -6.34 -27.08
N ASN A 464 8.25 -6.09 -27.43
CA ASN A 464 7.85 -5.95 -28.83
C ASN A 464 8.22 -4.55 -29.33
N ASP A 465 9.18 -4.49 -30.24
CA ASP A 465 9.53 -3.28 -30.98
C ASP A 465 8.96 -3.34 -32.42
N TYR A 466 8.21 -2.29 -32.74
CA TYR A 466 7.86 -1.68 -34.04
C TYR A 466 6.75 -2.19 -34.97
N ASN A 467 5.86 -1.23 -35.24
CA ASN A 467 5.09 -1.00 -36.48
C ASN A 467 6.02 -0.76 -37.69
N ILE A 468 5.79 -1.48 -38.81
CA ILE A 468 6.09 -1.00 -40.17
C ILE A 468 4.97 -1.45 -41.13
N ASN A 469 4.44 -0.48 -41.89
CA ASN A 469 3.45 -0.60 -42.97
C ASN A 469 4.14 -0.87 -44.33
N ASN A 470 3.44 -1.61 -45.21
CA ASN A 470 3.44 -1.63 -46.70
C ASN A 470 4.80 -1.82 -47.45
N ASP A 471 4.93 -2.46 -48.62
CA ASP A 471 4.06 -2.59 -49.80
C ASP A 471 4.43 -3.84 -50.66
N ASN A 472 3.51 -4.23 -51.55
CA ASN A 472 3.62 -5.30 -52.55
C ASN A 472 4.70 -5.05 -53.63
N ASN A 473 5.54 -6.06 -53.94
CA ASN A 473 5.69 -6.69 -55.26
C ASN A 473 6.95 -7.59 -55.35
N GLY A 474 6.72 -8.87 -55.69
CA GLY A 474 7.51 -9.63 -56.68
C GLY A 474 8.90 -10.17 -56.33
N ASN A 475 8.97 -11.50 -56.36
CA ASN A 475 10.13 -12.40 -56.46
C ASN A 475 10.78 -12.88 -55.16
N GLU A 476 10.34 -14.09 -54.80
CA GLU A 476 10.88 -14.99 -53.78
C GLU A 476 12.39 -15.24 -53.95
N LEU A 477 13.15 -14.69 -53.01
CA LEU A 477 14.19 -15.43 -52.31
C LEU A 477 13.88 -15.29 -50.82
N SER A 478 13.30 -16.33 -50.22
CA SER A 478 13.09 -16.40 -48.78
C SER A 478 14.44 -16.61 -48.09
N TYR A 479 15.14 -15.51 -47.79
CA TYR A 479 16.02 -15.51 -46.64
C TYR A 479 15.11 -15.68 -45.42
N ALA A 480 15.15 -16.88 -44.81
CA ALA A 480 14.59 -17.06 -43.48
C ALA A 480 15.32 -16.08 -42.57
N ASP A 481 14.61 -15.05 -42.12
CA ASP A 481 15.14 -14.07 -41.20
C ASP A 481 15.44 -14.82 -39.89
N GLU A 482 16.71 -15.15 -39.63
CA GLU A 482 17.21 -15.87 -38.44
C GLU A 482 17.15 -14.99 -37.18
N HIS A 483 16.29 -13.98 -37.16
CA HIS A 483 16.01 -13.13 -36.01
C HIS A 483 15.07 -13.87 -35.05
N GLY A 484 15.55 -14.98 -34.49
CA GLY A 484 14.94 -15.59 -33.32
C GLY A 484 14.93 -14.57 -32.18
N ASN A 485 13.78 -14.40 -31.53
CA ASN A 485 13.65 -13.53 -30.37
C ASN A 485 14.50 -14.09 -29.22
N ASP A 486 15.65 -13.47 -28.98
CA ASP A 486 16.47 -13.76 -27.81
C ASP A 486 15.78 -13.15 -26.57
N VAL A 487 15.59 -13.97 -25.53
CA VAL A 487 15.07 -13.54 -24.24
C VAL A 487 16.24 -13.24 -23.30
N ILE A 488 16.22 -12.07 -22.67
CA ILE A 488 17.14 -11.76 -21.57
C ILE A 488 16.51 -12.18 -20.25
N GLY A 489 17.20 -13.04 -19.50
CA GLY A 489 16.80 -13.49 -18.18
C GLY A 489 17.80 -13.06 -17.09
N LEU A 490 17.31 -13.08 -15.84
CA LEU A 490 18.06 -12.73 -14.65
C LEU A 490 17.84 -13.80 -13.58
N ILE A 491 18.94 -14.30 -13.02
CA ILE A 491 18.94 -15.23 -11.90
C ILE A 491 19.66 -14.57 -10.73
N HIS A 492 18.94 -14.34 -9.63
CA HIS A 492 19.56 -13.93 -8.38
C HIS A 492 20.12 -15.16 -7.67
N MET A 493 21.44 -15.25 -7.54
CA MET A 493 22.07 -16.45 -6.97
C MET A 493 21.78 -16.61 -5.47
N GLU A 494 21.32 -15.54 -4.80
CA GLU A 494 20.92 -15.57 -3.39
C GLU A 494 19.61 -16.33 -3.12
N THR A 495 18.72 -16.45 -4.12
CA THR A 495 17.43 -17.13 -3.95
C THR A 495 17.53 -18.65 -4.16
N LEU A 496 18.68 -19.14 -4.61
CA LEU A 496 18.89 -20.52 -5.07
C LEU A 496 19.51 -21.45 -4.04
N THR A 497 19.97 -20.95 -2.90
CA THR A 497 20.48 -21.79 -1.83
C THR A 497 19.33 -22.45 -1.07
N LYS A 498 19.00 -23.69 -1.41
CA LYS A 498 18.24 -24.60 -0.53
C LYS A 498 19.09 -25.09 0.64
#